data_AF-A0A536Y7Q0-F1
#
_entry.id   AF-A0A536Y7Q0-F1
#
_cell.length_a   1.000
_cell.length_b   1.000
_cell.length_c   1.000
_cell.angle_alpha   90.00
_cell.angle_beta   90.00
_cell.angle_gamma   90.00
#
_symmetry.space_group_name_H-M   'P 1'
#
loop_
_entity.id
_entity.type
_entity.pdbx_description
1 polymer ?
#
loop_
_entity_poly.entity_id
_entity_poly.type
_entity_poly.pdbx_seq_one_letter_code
_entity_poly.pdbx_strand_id
1 'polypeptide(L)'
;MRIGLLVVAALALIGFLVVAVVLPQMARAQAKEAAQALLAGAQPAQQQVGMAAEKGGGLAGAGRGVKLAPRIDPKHGEMKWIVAEDGAIRGWNEKNALEVALTPGVQSGTVSWNCKGYPVSAMPSACGGR
;
A
#
# COMPACT_ATOMS: atom_id res chain seq x y z
N MET A 1 -28.29 -35.44 29.50
CA MET A 1 -27.97 -34.01 29.73
C MET A 1 -26.53 -33.64 29.41
N ARG A 2 -25.51 -34.34 29.95
CA ARG A 2 -24.09 -33.97 29.73
C ARG A 2 -23.62 -34.07 28.26
N ILE A 3 -24.06 -35.09 27.52
CA ILE A 3 -23.68 -35.26 26.10
C ILE A 3 -24.26 -34.13 25.23
N GLY A 4 -25.51 -33.74 25.43
CA GLY A 4 -26.12 -32.61 24.71
C GLY A 4 -25.41 -31.29 24.99
N LEU A 5 -25.00 -31.03 26.24
CA LEU A 5 -24.20 -29.87 26.61
C LEU A 5 -22.83 -29.86 25.93
N LEU A 6 -22.16 -31.02 25.81
CA LEU A 6 -20.88 -31.12 25.12
C LEU A 6 -20.99 -30.87 23.61
N VAL A 7 -22.07 -31.33 22.97
CA VAL A 7 -22.33 -31.07 21.55
C VAL A 7 -22.57 -29.58 21.30
N VAL A 8 -23.38 -28.92 22.14
CA VAL A 8 -23.62 -27.48 22.04
C VAL A 8 -22.34 -26.68 22.26
N ALA A 9 -21.54 -27.06 23.26
CA ALA A 9 -20.25 -26.41 23.52
C ALA A 9 -19.27 -26.58 22.35
N ALA A 10 -19.21 -27.75 21.72
CA ALA A 10 -18.37 -28.00 20.55
C ALA A 10 -18.80 -27.15 19.34
N LEU A 11 -20.11 -27.08 19.07
CA LEU A 11 -20.64 -26.25 17.97
C LEU A 11 -20.38 -24.75 18.19
N ALA A 12 -20.57 -24.27 19.43
CA ALA A 12 -20.26 -22.89 19.80
C ALA A 12 -18.76 -22.58 19.63
N LEU A 13 -17.88 -23.50 20.02
CA LEU A 13 -16.44 -23.37 19.85
C LEU A 13 -16.05 -23.28 18.36
N ILE A 14 -16.63 -24.13 17.51
CA ILE A 14 -16.39 -24.10 16.07
C ILE A 14 -16.84 -22.77 15.47
N GLY A 15 -18.04 -22.29 15.84
CA GLY A 15 -18.55 -20.99 15.39
C GLY A 15 -17.60 -19.84 15.77
N PHE A 16 -17.09 -19.85 17.00
CA PHE A 16 -16.12 -18.85 17.46
C PHE A 16 -14.80 -18.90 16.67
N LEU A 17 -14.25 -20.10 16.43
CA LEU A 17 -13.01 -20.28 15.66
C LEU A 17 -13.13 -19.77 14.22
N VAL A 18 -14.27 -20.01 13.56
CA VAL A 18 -14.53 -19.50 12.22
C VAL A 18 -14.47 -17.97 12.21
N VAL A 19 -15.15 -17.31 13.14
CA VAL A 19 -15.15 -15.83 13.24
C VAL A 19 -13.76 -15.29 13.55
N ALA A 20 -13.05 -15.93 14.48
CA ALA A 20 -11.72 -15.53 14.91
C ALA A 20 -10.65 -15.67 13.80
N VAL A 21 -10.84 -16.57 12.83
CA VAL A 21 -9.90 -16.78 11.71
C VAL A 21 -10.31 -16.02 10.46
N VAL A 22 -11.61 -15.97 10.12
CA VAL A 22 -12.08 -15.39 8.86
C VAL A 22 -12.02 -13.86 8.87
N LEU A 23 -12.40 -13.20 9.97
CA LEU A 23 -12.39 -11.73 10.02
C LEU A 23 -10.98 -11.14 9.87
N PRO A 24 -9.93 -11.64 10.55
CA PRO A 24 -8.56 -11.15 10.34
C PRO A 24 -8.04 -11.41 8.93
N GLN A 25 -8.41 -12.55 8.31
CA GLN A 25 -7.98 -12.85 6.94
C GLN A 25 -8.60 -11.88 5.93
N MET A 26 -9.88 -11.55 6.08
CA MET A 26 -10.57 -10.56 5.26
C MET A 26 -9.97 -9.16 5.42
N ALA A 27 -9.69 -8.73 6.65
CA ALA A 27 -9.02 -7.45 6.91
C ALA A 27 -7.64 -7.39 6.25
N ARG A 28 -6.88 -8.50 6.27
CA ARG A 28 -5.58 -8.59 5.61
C ARG A 28 -5.70 -8.52 4.09
N ALA A 29 -6.69 -9.19 3.49
CA ALA A 29 -6.94 -9.13 2.06
C ALA A 29 -7.30 -7.71 1.62
N GLN A 30 -8.18 -7.03 2.37
CA GLN A 30 -8.54 -5.63 2.10
C GLN A 30 -7.33 -4.67 2.21
N ALA A 31 -6.45 -4.87 3.19
CA ALA A 31 -5.23 -4.08 3.32
C ALA A 31 -4.27 -4.31 2.15
N LYS A 32 -4.16 -5.54 1.64
CA LYS A 32 -3.35 -5.86 0.45
C LYS A 32 -3.89 -5.19 -0.82
N GLU A 33 -5.20 -5.24 -1.02
CA GLU A 33 -5.85 -4.55 -2.14
C GLU A 33 -5.69 -3.02 -2.04
N ALA A 34 -5.86 -2.47 -0.83
CA ALA A 34 -5.65 -1.04 -0.58
C ALA A 34 -4.19 -0.63 -0.85
N ALA A 35 -3.20 -1.46 -0.50
CA ALA A 35 -1.80 -1.21 -0.80
C ALA A 35 -1.54 -1.19 -2.32
N GLN A 36 -2.14 -2.11 -3.07
CA GLN A 36 -2.05 -2.11 -4.53
C GLN A 36 -2.69 -0.86 -5.14
N ALA A 37 -3.86 -0.44 -4.64
CA ALA A 37 -4.53 0.78 -5.08
C ALA A 37 -3.69 2.03 -4.75
N LEU A 38 -3.05 2.07 -3.59
CA LEU A 38 -2.18 3.16 -3.15
C LEU A 38 -0.94 3.28 -4.05
N LEU A 39 -0.33 2.16 -4.44
CA LEU A 39 0.80 2.13 -5.37
C LEU A 39 0.39 2.51 -6.79
N ALA A 40 -0.74 1.99 -7.28
CA ALA A 40 -1.27 2.32 -8.59
C ALA A 40 -1.60 3.82 -8.70
N GLY A 41 -2.14 4.42 -7.64
CA GLY A 41 -2.41 5.86 -7.60
C GLY A 41 -1.14 6.73 -7.67
N ALA A 42 0.03 6.21 -7.31
CA ALA A 42 1.30 6.92 -7.40
C ALA A 42 1.95 6.88 -8.80
N GLN A 43 1.51 5.97 -9.69
CA GLN A 43 2.11 5.79 -11.03
C GLN A 43 2.19 7.07 -11.87
N PRO A 44 1.17 7.95 -11.91
CA PRO A 44 1.25 9.18 -12.68
C PRO A 44 2.40 10.10 -12.24
N ALA A 45 2.68 10.17 -10.93
CA ALA A 45 3.83 10.94 -10.44
C ALA A 45 5.15 10.25 -10.75
N GLN A 46 5.23 8.91 -10.68
CA GLN A 46 6.45 8.19 -11.06
C GLN A 46 6.83 8.47 -12.52
N GLN A 47 5.83 8.51 -13.42
CA GLN A 47 6.06 8.85 -14.82
C GLN A 47 6.52 10.30 -14.99
N GLN A 48 5.88 11.25 -14.31
CA GLN A 48 6.27 12.67 -14.39
C GLN A 48 7.68 12.92 -13.85
N VAL A 49 7.99 12.37 -12.67
CA VAL A 49 9.32 12.43 -12.07
C VAL A 49 10.35 11.74 -12.97
N GLY A 50 10.01 10.57 -13.52
CA GLY A 50 10.90 9.83 -14.41
C GLY A 50 11.26 10.64 -15.66
N MET A 51 10.26 11.19 -16.34
CA MET A 51 10.48 12.05 -17.50
C MET A 51 11.27 13.32 -17.17
N ALA A 52 11.00 13.94 -16.01
CA ALA A 52 11.72 15.12 -15.58
C ALA A 52 13.19 14.80 -15.27
N ALA A 53 13.44 13.65 -14.64
CA ALA A 53 14.78 13.20 -14.29
C ALA A 53 15.60 12.81 -15.53
N GLU A 54 14.99 12.11 -16.49
CA GLU A 54 15.63 11.74 -17.75
C GLU A 54 15.97 12.98 -18.59
N LYS A 55 15.04 13.95 -18.69
CA LYS A 55 15.27 15.22 -19.40
C LYS A 55 16.30 16.11 -18.72
N GLY A 56 16.29 16.14 -17.38
CA GLY A 56 17.19 16.95 -16.57
C GLY A 56 18.57 16.33 -16.32
N GLY A 57 18.76 15.06 -16.68
CA GLY A 57 20.00 14.32 -16.42
C GLY A 57 20.22 13.95 -14.95
N GLY A 58 19.18 13.99 -14.11
CA GLY A 58 19.28 13.70 -12.68
C GLY A 58 17.99 14.02 -11.90
N LEU A 59 17.97 13.69 -10.61
CA LEU A 59 16.78 13.82 -9.76
C LEU A 59 16.57 15.23 -9.17
N ALA A 60 17.55 16.12 -9.31
CA ALA A 60 17.51 17.45 -8.71
C ALA A 60 16.34 18.26 -9.27
N GLY A 61 15.30 18.47 -8.45
CA GLY A 61 14.09 19.18 -8.85
C GLY A 61 13.13 18.36 -9.72
N ALA A 62 13.37 17.06 -9.93
CA ALA A 62 12.52 16.21 -10.76
C ALA A 62 11.08 16.07 -10.22
N GLY A 63 10.88 16.25 -8.91
CA GLY A 63 9.54 16.27 -8.31
C GLY A 63 8.91 17.65 -8.22
N ARG A 64 9.61 18.72 -8.61
CA ARG A 64 9.09 20.10 -8.50
C ARG A 64 7.87 20.29 -9.40
N GLY A 65 6.75 20.68 -8.78
CA GLY A 65 5.50 20.92 -9.49
C GLY A 65 4.68 19.65 -9.79
N VAL A 66 5.21 18.46 -9.47
CA VAL A 66 4.45 17.21 -9.56
C VAL A 66 3.47 17.16 -8.39
N LYS A 67 2.18 17.23 -8.70
CA LYS A 67 1.10 17.15 -7.71
C LYS A 67 0.24 15.92 -7.97
N LEU A 68 -0.03 15.17 -6.91
CA LEU A 68 -1.01 14.09 -6.89
C LEU A 68 -2.19 14.55 -6.07
N ALA A 69 -3.38 14.54 -6.67
CA ALA A 69 -4.61 14.77 -5.95
C ALA A 69 -4.91 13.56 -5.05
N PRO A 70 -5.40 13.77 -3.82
CA PRO A 70 -5.96 12.70 -3.01
C PRO A 70 -7.06 11.97 -3.79
N ARG A 71 -7.15 10.66 -3.61
CA ARG A 71 -8.17 9.81 -4.23
C ARG A 71 -9.01 9.18 -3.14
N ILE A 72 -10.32 9.38 -3.22
CA ILE A 72 -11.27 8.70 -2.36
C ILE A 72 -11.73 7.43 -3.05
N ASP A 73 -11.53 6.29 -2.39
CA ASP A 73 -12.05 5.01 -2.82
C ASP A 73 -13.12 4.52 -1.83
N PRO A 74 -14.32 4.12 -2.28
CA PRO A 74 -15.39 3.70 -1.39
C PRO A 74 -15.04 2.44 -0.58
N LYS A 75 -14.18 1.56 -1.12
CA LYS A 75 -13.76 0.30 -0.48
C LYS A 75 -12.56 0.55 0.44
N HIS A 76 -11.55 1.26 -0.03
CA HIS A 76 -10.25 1.40 0.61
C HIS A 76 -10.06 2.71 1.39
N GLY A 77 -10.97 3.66 1.28
CA GLY A 77 -10.89 4.97 1.94
C GLY A 77 -10.05 5.97 1.16
N GLU A 78 -9.67 7.06 1.82
CA GLU A 78 -8.87 8.12 1.21
C GLU A 78 -7.40 7.69 1.08
N MET A 79 -6.83 7.92 -0.10
CA MET A 79 -5.41 7.75 -0.41
C MET A 79 -4.81 9.11 -0.71
N LYS A 80 -3.68 9.41 -0.08
CA LYS A 80 -2.99 10.70 -0.19
C LYS A 80 -1.55 10.46 -0.60
N TRP A 81 -0.97 11.42 -1.32
CA TRP A 81 0.42 11.37 -1.73
C TRP A 81 1.08 12.74 -1.64
N ILE A 82 2.38 12.75 -1.38
CA ILE A 82 3.26 13.92 -1.51
C ILE A 82 4.44 13.53 -2.37
N VAL A 83 4.85 14.43 -3.26
CA VAL A 83 6.07 14.30 -4.05
C VAL A 83 7.07 15.33 -3.52
N ALA A 84 8.24 14.86 -3.10
CA ALA A 84 9.36 15.70 -2.67
C ALA A 84 10.11 16.26 -3.88
N GLU A 85 10.94 17.30 -3.69
CA GLU A 85 11.64 17.95 -4.79
C GLU A 85 12.60 17.01 -5.55
N ASP A 86 13.17 16.03 -4.86
CA ASP A 86 14.03 14.97 -5.42
C ASP A 86 13.25 13.88 -6.16
N GLY A 87 11.91 13.99 -6.22
CA GLY A 87 11.03 13.04 -6.85
C GLY A 87 10.63 11.85 -5.98
N ALA A 88 11.04 11.80 -4.71
CA ALA A 88 10.55 10.79 -3.79
C ALA A 88 9.04 10.97 -3.55
N ILE A 89 8.28 9.88 -3.66
CA ILE A 89 6.82 9.89 -3.47
C ILE A 89 6.51 9.16 -2.17
N ARG A 90 5.79 9.83 -1.27
CA ARG A 90 5.22 9.21 -0.07
C ARG A 90 3.72 9.15 -0.21
N GLY A 91 3.15 7.97 -0.02
CA GLY A 91 1.71 7.75 -0.05
C GLY A 91 1.22 7.12 1.25
N TRP A 92 0.00 7.45 1.68
CA TRP A 92 -0.59 6.83 2.85
C TRP A 92 -2.10 6.65 2.71
N ASN A 93 -2.62 5.66 3.43
CA ASN A 93 -4.04 5.37 3.57
C ASN A 93 -4.34 5.10 5.06
N GLU A 94 -5.03 6.05 5.69
CA GLU A 94 -5.28 6.05 7.14
C GLU A 94 -6.21 4.89 7.54
N LYS A 95 -7.22 4.59 6.70
CA LYS A 95 -8.22 3.54 6.96
C LYS A 95 -7.59 2.16 7.20
N ASN A 96 -6.54 1.82 6.44
CA ASN A 96 -5.87 0.52 6.52
C ASN A 96 -4.48 0.60 7.17
N ALA A 97 -4.12 1.75 7.76
CA ALA A 97 -2.80 2.02 8.35
C ALA A 97 -1.63 1.72 7.40
N LEU A 98 -1.77 2.13 6.13
CA LEU A 98 -0.76 1.89 5.09
C LEU A 98 0.09 3.13 4.86
N GLU A 99 1.40 2.91 4.66
CA GLU A 99 2.34 3.92 4.17
C GLU A 99 3.24 3.29 3.09
N VAL A 100 3.54 4.03 2.04
CA VAL A 100 4.49 3.65 0.99
C VAL A 100 5.46 4.79 0.71
N ALA A 101 6.72 4.44 0.51
CA ALA A 101 7.78 5.33 0.06
C ALA A 101 8.36 4.78 -1.24
N LEU A 102 8.23 5.55 -2.31
CA LEU A 102 8.81 5.29 -3.62
C LEU A 102 9.97 6.27 -3.82
N THR A 103 11.18 5.76 -3.88
CA THR A 103 12.39 6.57 -4.05
C THR A 103 12.96 6.32 -5.44
N PRO A 104 13.04 7.35 -6.30
CA PRO A 104 13.68 7.20 -7.60
C PRO A 104 15.21 7.19 -7.42
N GLY A 105 15.89 6.49 -8.32
CA GLY A 105 17.33 6.50 -8.50
C GLY A 105 17.63 6.67 -9.99
N VAL A 106 18.74 7.32 -10.35
CA VAL A 106 19.20 7.38 -11.74
C VAL A 106 20.49 6.58 -11.85
N GLN A 107 20.48 5.56 -12.70
CA GLN A 107 21.66 4.76 -13.04
C GLN A 107 21.80 4.73 -14.55
N SER A 108 22.95 5.19 -15.05
CA SER A 108 23.25 5.19 -16.49
C SER A 108 22.20 5.90 -17.36
N GLY A 109 21.58 6.97 -16.84
CA GLY A 109 20.54 7.73 -17.54
C GLY A 109 19.15 7.10 -17.51
N THR A 110 18.97 5.95 -16.87
CA THR A 110 17.66 5.32 -16.67
C THR A 110 17.19 5.53 -15.23
N VAL A 111 15.90 5.82 -15.05
CA VAL A 111 15.29 5.95 -13.73
C VAL A 111 14.88 4.57 -13.22
N SER A 112 15.43 4.18 -12.07
CA SER A 112 15.01 3.02 -11.30
C SER A 112 14.20 3.46 -10.08
N TRP A 113 13.34 2.59 -9.56
CA TRP A 113 12.50 2.90 -8.41
C TRP A 113 12.72 1.86 -7.31
N ASN A 114 12.97 2.35 -6.10
CA ASN A 114 12.93 1.55 -4.89
C ASN A 114 11.59 1.78 -4.19
N CYS A 115 10.95 0.70 -3.73
CA CYS A 115 9.70 0.78 -2.99
C CYS A 115 9.89 0.18 -1.59
N LYS A 116 9.40 0.90 -0.58
CA LYS A 116 9.23 0.40 0.78
C LYS A 116 7.82 0.68 1.24
N GLY A 117 7.16 -0.31 1.83
CA GLY A 117 5.83 -0.11 2.39
C GLY A 117 5.65 -0.69 3.77
N TYR A 118 4.68 -0.15 4.50
CA TYR A 118 4.24 -0.56 5.82
C TYR A 118 2.71 -0.72 5.87
N PRO A 119 2.18 -1.73 6.59
CA PRO A 119 2.89 -2.86 7.16
C PRO A 119 3.34 -3.86 6.07
N VAL A 120 4.49 -4.51 6.29
CA VAL A 120 5.06 -5.48 5.33
C VAL A 120 4.10 -6.64 5.00
N SER A 121 3.19 -6.98 5.91
CA SER A 121 2.19 -8.04 5.72
C SER A 121 1.12 -7.73 4.67
N ALA A 122 0.93 -6.44 4.34
CA ALA A 122 -0.03 -5.95 3.36
C ALA A 122 0.63 -5.53 2.04
N MET A 123 1.96 -5.43 2.00
CA MET A 123 2.67 -4.93 0.82
C MET A 123 2.96 -6.04 -0.19
N PRO A 124 3.09 -5.70 -1.49
CA PRO A 124 3.66 -6.61 -2.46
C PRO A 124 5.16 -6.82 -2.20
N SER A 125 5.72 -7.93 -2.71
CA SER A 125 7.14 -8.26 -2.57
C SER A 125 8.07 -7.16 -3.08
N ALA A 126 7.68 -6.48 -4.17
CA ALA A 126 8.41 -5.35 -4.74
C ALA A 126 8.55 -4.15 -3.78
N CYS A 127 7.71 -4.07 -2.73
CA CYS A 127 7.73 -3.02 -1.71
C CYS A 127 8.16 -3.55 -0.33
N GLY A 128 8.87 -4.69 -0.29
CA GLY A 128 9.35 -5.32 0.94
C GLY A 128 8.32 -6.20 1.64
N GLY A 129 7.21 -6.52 0.97
CA GLY A 129 6.15 -7.34 1.54
C GLY A 129 6.49 -8.82 1.70
N ARG A 130 5.87 -9.46 2.70
CA ARG A 130 6.00 -10.89 3.03
C ARG A 130 4.65 -11.57 3.23
#